data_AF-A0AAD7X016-F1
#
_entry.id   AF-A0AAD7X016-F1
#
_cell.length_a   1.000
_cell.length_b   1.000
_cell.length_c   1.000
_cell.angle_alpha   90.00
_cell.angle_beta   90.00
_cell.angle_gamma   90.00
#
_symmetry.space_group_name_H-M   'P 1'
#
loop_
_entity.id
_entity.type
_entity.pdbx_description
1 polymer ?
#
loop_
_entity_poly.entity_id
_entity_poly.type
_entity_poly.pdbx_seq_one_letter_code
_entity_poly.pdbx_strand_id
1 'polypeptide(L)'
;MLEDLNLPSLNSEEDDDISYYLDKTWVQCESAACLKWRLAPSRDGDGFDPDRPWRCHMNTDPFFSQCLVPQGVFPNTSELQERGMKVVYSQLPVGGLVMVKVGKWPWWPAVLSPDPVSLEYVKRDSDGDVVKYHVEFLGSPHSRLWTSAKSLHLYQTMAMEPNSLKASLRTSYKVALAEAALLQKVTCEERLEQCVFKPQECESELEESGGYERGNEHLFWSEAYE
;
A
#
# COMPACT_ATOMS: atom_id res chain seq x y z
N MET A 1 24.33 -3.44 58.63
CA MET A 1 25.40 -3.20 57.63
C MET A 1 24.77 -3.45 56.28
N LEU A 2 24.53 -2.34 55.57
CA LEU A 2 24.25 -2.33 54.14
C LEU A 2 25.55 -2.75 53.44
N GLU A 3 25.48 -3.73 52.55
CA GLU A 3 26.51 -3.94 51.54
C GLU A 3 25.85 -3.81 50.18
N ASP A 4 26.39 -2.86 49.43
CA ASP A 4 25.88 -2.30 48.20
C ASP A 4 25.93 -3.31 47.05
N LEU A 5 24.76 -3.72 46.56
CA LEU A 5 24.64 -4.25 45.21
C LEU A 5 24.79 -3.07 44.26
N ASN A 6 26.04 -2.88 43.82
CA ASN A 6 26.43 -1.95 42.77
C ASN A 6 25.62 -2.28 41.49
N LEU A 7 24.51 -1.58 41.30
CA LEU A 7 23.72 -1.59 40.07
C LEU A 7 24.56 -0.87 39.00
N PRO A 8 24.97 -1.53 37.90
CA PRO A 8 25.55 -0.79 36.81
C PRO A 8 24.48 0.16 36.25
N SER A 9 24.85 1.43 36.20
CA SER A 9 24.02 2.55 35.78
C SER A 9 23.26 2.25 34.48
N LEU A 10 21.94 2.48 34.53
CA LEU A 10 21.09 2.70 33.37
C LEU A 10 21.70 3.83 32.53
N ASN A 11 22.35 3.48 31.43
CA ASN A 11 22.67 4.34 30.29
C ASN A 11 23.29 3.46 29.19
N SER A 12 22.44 2.84 28.35
CA SER A 12 22.80 2.33 27.00
C SER A 12 21.65 1.71 26.20
N GLU A 13 20.44 1.54 26.74
CA GLU A 13 19.36 0.81 26.04
C GLU A 13 18.72 1.55 24.84
N GLU A 14 19.04 2.83 24.60
CA GLU A 14 18.32 3.65 23.61
C GLU A 14 18.87 3.59 22.18
N ASP A 15 20.15 3.22 21.99
CA ASP A 15 20.78 3.09 20.64
C ASP A 15 20.57 1.70 20.01
N ASP A 16 20.31 0.67 20.82
CA ASP A 16 20.17 -0.72 20.35
C ASP A 16 18.90 -0.95 19.51
N ASP A 17 17.80 -0.24 19.78
CA ASP A 17 16.50 -0.48 19.14
C ASP A 17 16.44 -0.02 17.67
N ILE A 18 17.20 1.02 17.30
CA ILE A 18 17.32 1.44 15.89
C ILE A 18 18.13 0.43 15.10
N SER A 19 19.26 0.00 15.67
CA SER A 19 20.19 -0.92 15.01
C SER A 19 19.48 -2.20 14.59
N TYR A 20 18.44 -2.59 15.35
CA TYR A 20 17.60 -3.74 15.05
C TYR A 20 16.85 -3.61 13.72
N TYR A 21 16.49 -2.40 13.25
CA TYR A 21 15.78 -2.21 11.99
C TYR A 21 16.71 -1.90 10.80
N LEU A 22 17.98 -1.61 11.06
CA LEU A 22 18.97 -1.43 10.01
C LEU A 22 19.09 -2.71 9.16
N ASP A 23 19.17 -2.54 7.85
CA ASP A 23 19.31 -3.62 6.86
C ASP A 23 18.23 -4.71 6.98
N LYS A 24 17.01 -4.33 7.39
CA LYS A 24 15.85 -5.25 7.43
C LYS A 24 14.70 -4.74 6.58
N THR A 25 13.95 -5.68 6.04
CA THR A 25 12.75 -5.44 5.22
C THR A 25 11.57 -6.21 5.80
N TRP A 26 10.41 -5.57 5.79
CA TRP A 26 9.16 -6.27 6.06
C TRP A 26 8.70 -7.01 4.81
N VAL A 27 8.56 -8.33 4.92
CA VAL A 27 8.10 -9.21 3.83
C VAL A 27 6.79 -9.89 4.25
N GLN A 28 5.83 -9.91 3.34
CA GLN A 28 4.54 -10.57 3.59
C GLN A 28 4.63 -12.05 3.20
N CYS A 29 4.14 -12.94 4.06
CA CYS A 29 3.97 -14.35 3.74
C CYS A 29 2.87 -14.54 2.67
N GLU A 30 3.22 -15.13 1.53
CA GLU A 30 2.31 -15.36 0.40
C GLU A 30 1.45 -16.63 0.53
N SER A 31 1.48 -17.29 1.69
CA SER A 31 0.49 -18.32 1.99
C SER A 31 -0.88 -17.67 2.17
N ALA A 32 -1.87 -18.06 1.36
CA ALA A 32 -3.24 -17.56 1.42
C ALA A 32 -3.89 -17.71 2.81
N ALA A 33 -3.45 -18.70 3.60
CA ALA A 33 -3.92 -18.92 4.97
C ALA A 33 -3.12 -18.15 6.04
N CYS A 34 -2.06 -17.44 5.66
CA CYS A 34 -1.18 -16.75 6.61
C CYS A 34 -1.21 -15.24 6.43
N LEU A 35 -0.72 -14.72 5.30
CA LEU A 35 -0.67 -13.29 4.96
C LEU A 35 -0.01 -12.37 6.00
N LYS A 36 0.71 -12.92 6.99
CA LYS A 36 1.41 -12.18 8.05
C LYS A 36 2.67 -11.53 7.52
N TRP A 37 2.96 -10.34 8.03
CA TRP A 37 4.22 -9.63 7.81
C TRP A 37 5.31 -10.11 8.76
N ARG A 38 6.53 -10.20 8.22
CA ARG A 38 7.72 -10.69 8.91
C ARG A 38 8.87 -9.73 8.63
N LEU A 39 9.60 -9.37 9.68
CA LEU A 39 10.86 -8.67 9.52
C LEU A 39 11.91 -9.71 9.10
N ALA A 40 12.58 -9.46 7.99
CA ALA A 40 13.61 -10.32 7.42
C ALA A 40 14.83 -9.46 7.04
N PRO A 41 16.02 -10.05 6.84
CA PRO A 41 17.18 -9.33 6.29
C PRO A 41 16.84 -8.62 4.98
N SER A 42 17.49 -7.49 4.71
CA SER A 42 17.35 -6.75 3.45
C SER A 42 17.64 -7.67 2.27
N ARG A 43 16.96 -7.39 1.16
CA ARG A 43 16.98 -8.19 -0.07
C ARG A 43 18.34 -8.23 -0.78
N ASP A 44 19.34 -7.51 -0.27
CA ASP A 44 20.65 -7.34 -0.90
C ASP A 44 21.64 -8.49 -0.57
N GLY A 45 21.23 -9.47 0.24
CA GLY A 45 22.04 -10.65 0.61
C GLY A 45 21.28 -11.97 0.39
N ASP A 46 21.88 -12.83 -0.44
CA ASP A 46 21.71 -14.30 -0.55
C ASP A 46 20.29 -14.93 -0.50
N GLY A 47 19.58 -14.90 -1.64
CA GLY A 47 18.59 -15.94 -1.95
C GLY A 47 17.11 -15.51 -1.92
N PHE A 48 16.85 -14.20 -1.89
CA PHE A 48 15.51 -13.68 -2.18
C PHE A 48 15.25 -13.72 -3.69
N ASP A 49 14.58 -14.77 -4.15
CA ASP A 49 14.11 -14.91 -5.52
C ASP A 49 12.76 -14.17 -5.69
N PRO A 50 12.71 -13.06 -6.45
CA PRO A 50 11.48 -12.29 -6.63
C PRO A 50 10.39 -13.05 -7.40
N ASP A 51 10.77 -14.12 -8.13
CA ASP A 51 9.84 -14.96 -8.88
C ASP A 51 9.27 -16.10 -8.02
N ARG A 52 9.77 -16.27 -6.79
CA ARG A 52 9.33 -17.32 -5.87
C ARG A 52 8.54 -16.74 -4.69
N PRO A 53 7.37 -17.32 -4.36
CA PRO A 53 6.55 -16.83 -3.27
C PRO A 53 7.27 -16.95 -1.93
N TRP A 54 7.39 -15.84 -1.20
CA TRP A 54 8.03 -15.84 0.11
C TRP A 54 7.07 -16.37 1.19
N ARG A 55 7.56 -17.26 2.06
CA ARG A 55 6.74 -17.90 3.12
C ARG A 55 7.46 -17.79 4.46
N CYS A 56 6.71 -17.78 5.56
CA CYS A 56 7.28 -17.66 6.91
C CYS A 56 8.46 -18.62 7.17
N HIS A 57 8.43 -19.86 6.65
CA HIS A 57 9.52 -20.84 6.84
C HIS A 57 10.84 -20.44 6.18
N MET A 58 10.82 -19.43 5.32
CA MET A 58 12.01 -18.84 4.69
C MET A 58 12.59 -17.72 5.55
N ASN A 59 11.94 -17.33 6.65
CA ASN A 59 12.48 -16.33 7.57
C ASN A 59 13.65 -16.93 8.36
N THR A 60 14.78 -16.22 8.37
CA THR A 60 15.98 -16.59 9.12
C THR A 60 15.81 -16.37 10.62
N ASP A 61 14.85 -15.56 11.03
CA ASP A 61 14.46 -15.43 12.44
C ASP A 61 13.64 -16.67 12.89
N PRO A 62 14.19 -17.53 13.75
CA PRO A 62 13.51 -18.75 14.18
C PRO A 62 12.23 -18.47 14.98
N PHE A 63 12.13 -17.32 15.65
CA PHE A 63 10.95 -16.95 16.44
C PHE A 63 9.76 -16.57 15.56
N PHE A 64 10.01 -16.12 14.32
CA PHE A 64 8.98 -15.70 13.37
C PHE A 64 8.98 -16.51 12.07
N SER A 65 9.59 -17.70 12.10
CA SER A 65 9.74 -18.62 10.96
C SER A 65 8.50 -19.48 10.65
N GLN A 66 7.40 -19.33 11.39
CA GLN A 66 6.22 -20.18 11.22
C GLN A 66 4.94 -19.38 11.07
N CYS A 67 3.99 -19.90 10.29
CA CYS A 67 2.71 -19.24 10.06
C CYS A 67 1.84 -19.18 11.32
N LEU A 68 2.04 -20.09 12.27
CA LEU A 68 1.32 -20.16 13.53
C LEU A 68 1.73 -19.05 14.50
N VAL A 69 2.94 -18.52 14.36
CA VAL A 69 3.43 -17.42 15.20
C VAL A 69 2.62 -16.16 14.88
N PRO A 70 2.13 -15.41 15.88
CA PRO A 70 1.49 -14.10 15.68
C PRO A 70 2.36 -13.14 14.86
N GLN A 71 1.72 -12.16 14.20
CA GLN A 71 2.47 -11.11 13.50
C GLN A 71 3.21 -10.23 14.53
N GLY A 72 4.43 -9.81 14.21
CA GLY A 72 5.13 -8.80 14.98
C GLY A 72 4.45 -7.43 14.88
N VAL A 73 4.81 -6.52 15.79
CA VAL A 73 4.34 -5.14 15.78
C VAL A 73 5.17 -4.36 14.75
N PHE A 74 4.50 -3.54 13.93
CA PHE A 74 5.19 -2.62 13.05
C PHE A 74 5.83 -1.49 13.87
N PRO A 75 7.03 -1.02 13.49
CA PRO A 75 7.67 0.07 14.23
C PRO A 75 6.81 1.34 14.19
N ASN A 76 6.90 2.14 15.24
CA ASN A 76 6.24 3.44 15.28
C ASN A 76 6.94 4.37 14.27
N THR A 77 6.24 4.72 13.20
CA THR A 77 6.82 5.53 12.12
C THR A 77 7.22 6.93 12.56
N SER A 78 6.57 7.49 13.59
CA SER A 78 6.91 8.82 14.10
C SER A 78 8.23 8.79 14.86
N GLU A 79 8.44 7.76 15.70
CA GLU A 79 9.71 7.57 16.42
C GLU A 79 10.86 7.32 15.46
N LEU A 80 10.65 6.53 14.41
CA LEU A 80 11.66 6.35 13.36
C LEU A 80 12.02 7.69 12.70
N GLN A 81 11.02 8.52 12.40
CA GLN A 81 11.22 9.85 11.78
C GLN A 81 11.98 10.83 12.68
N GLU A 82 11.66 10.87 13.98
CA GLU A 82 12.39 11.70 14.96
C GLU A 82 13.88 11.35 15.02
N ARG A 83 14.22 10.10 14.70
CA ARG A 83 15.59 9.59 14.64
C ARG A 83 16.20 9.62 13.23
N GLY A 84 15.57 10.31 12.27
CA GLY A 84 16.09 10.48 10.92
C GLY A 84 15.91 9.27 9.99
N MET A 85 15.08 8.31 10.36
CA MET A 85 14.74 7.15 9.53
C MET A 85 13.34 7.26 8.96
N LYS A 86 13.08 6.56 7.86
CA LYS A 86 11.73 6.45 7.30
C LYS A 86 11.45 5.04 6.79
N VAL A 87 10.20 4.62 6.91
CA VAL A 87 9.72 3.38 6.29
C VAL A 87 9.54 3.64 4.79
N VAL A 88 10.26 2.88 3.98
CA VAL A 88 10.18 2.90 2.52
C VAL A 88 9.32 1.75 2.03
N TYR A 89 8.43 2.02 1.08
CA TYR A 89 7.54 1.03 0.49
C TYR A 89 8.11 0.56 -0.84
N SER A 90 8.13 -0.75 -1.07
CA SER A 90 8.45 -1.29 -2.39
C SER A 90 7.47 -0.77 -3.44
N GLN A 91 7.99 -0.49 -4.62
CA GLN A 91 7.15 -0.06 -5.73
C GLN A 91 6.26 -1.21 -6.22
N LEU A 92 4.96 -0.97 -6.28
CA LEU A 92 3.99 -1.88 -6.87
C LEU A 92 3.95 -1.71 -8.40
N PRO A 93 3.72 -2.79 -9.16
CA PRO A 93 3.64 -2.71 -10.61
C PRO A 93 2.37 -1.97 -11.06
N VAL A 94 2.47 -1.22 -12.15
CA VAL A 94 1.29 -0.69 -12.83
C VAL A 94 0.37 -1.85 -13.24
N GLY A 95 -0.94 -1.63 -13.21
CA GLY A 95 -1.96 -2.67 -13.33
C GLY A 95 -2.12 -3.53 -12.07
N GLY A 96 -1.34 -3.30 -11.00
CA GLY A 96 -1.46 -4.00 -9.73
C GLY A 96 -2.84 -3.86 -9.10
N LEU A 97 -3.43 -4.98 -8.65
CA LEU A 97 -4.72 -5.00 -7.97
C LEU A 97 -4.52 -4.85 -6.46
N VAL A 98 -5.13 -3.83 -5.87
CA VAL A 98 -4.89 -3.38 -4.50
C VAL A 98 -6.21 -3.16 -3.75
N MET A 99 -6.13 -3.14 -2.42
CA MET A 99 -7.13 -2.53 -1.55
C MET A 99 -6.62 -1.18 -1.09
N VAL A 100 -7.47 -0.16 -1.10
CA VAL A 100 -7.12 1.21 -0.72
C VAL A 100 -7.98 1.70 0.44
N LYS A 101 -7.37 2.38 1.41
CA LYS A 101 -8.08 3.03 2.52
C LYS A 101 -8.15 4.53 2.32
N VAL A 102 -9.36 5.06 2.17
CA VAL A 102 -9.60 6.52 2.06
C VAL A 102 -10.55 6.99 3.15
N GLY A 103 -10.09 7.92 3.99
CA GLY A 103 -10.92 8.55 5.03
C GLY A 103 -11.68 7.54 5.89
N LYS A 104 -13.02 7.66 5.94
CA LYS A 104 -13.91 6.77 6.71
C LYS A 104 -14.48 5.60 5.89
N TRP A 105 -14.15 5.49 4.60
CA TRP A 105 -14.61 4.40 3.74
C TRP A 105 -13.96 3.06 4.14
N PRO A 106 -14.62 1.91 3.86
CA PRO A 106 -13.96 0.62 4.00
C PRO A 106 -12.75 0.53 3.07
N TRP A 107 -11.92 -0.48 3.27
CA TRP A 107 -10.92 -0.84 2.27
C TRP A 107 -11.62 -1.19 0.95
N TRP A 108 -11.25 -0.51 -0.12
CA TRP A 108 -11.91 -0.59 -1.42
C TRP A 108 -10.97 -1.12 -2.50
N PRO A 109 -11.42 -2.06 -3.36
CA PRO A 109 -10.55 -2.61 -4.40
C PRO A 109 -10.32 -1.61 -5.54
N ALA A 110 -9.07 -1.53 -6.00
CA ALA A 110 -8.65 -0.63 -7.05
C ALA A 110 -7.52 -1.25 -7.90
N VAL A 111 -7.34 -0.71 -9.10
CA VAL A 111 -6.20 -1.00 -9.97
C VAL A 111 -5.25 0.19 -9.95
N LEU A 112 -3.95 -0.06 -9.82
CA LEU A 112 -2.94 0.97 -10.02
C LEU A 112 -2.88 1.31 -11.51
N SER A 113 -3.37 2.48 -11.91
CA SER A 113 -3.47 2.88 -13.31
C SER A 113 -2.80 4.24 -13.54
N PRO A 114 -2.30 4.53 -14.75
CA PRO A 114 -1.83 5.88 -15.09
C PRO A 114 -2.93 6.92 -14.90
N ASP A 115 -2.59 8.05 -14.31
CA ASP A 115 -3.45 9.22 -14.27
C ASP A 115 -3.66 9.74 -15.71
N PRO A 116 -4.91 9.95 -16.17
CA PRO A 116 -5.18 10.32 -17.55
C PRO A 116 -4.61 11.66 -18.03
N VAL A 117 -4.14 12.51 -17.12
CA VAL A 117 -3.60 13.82 -17.43
C VAL A 117 -2.08 13.77 -17.41
N SER A 118 -1.49 13.30 -16.31
CA SER A 118 -0.04 13.21 -16.13
C SER A 118 0.59 11.98 -16.76
N LEU A 119 -0.19 10.94 -17.07
CA LEU A 119 0.25 9.63 -17.55
C LEU A 119 1.17 8.88 -16.59
N GLU A 120 1.32 9.39 -15.37
CA GLU A 120 2.07 8.76 -14.30
C GLU A 120 1.13 8.00 -13.37
N TYR A 121 1.62 6.90 -12.79
CA TYR A 121 0.89 6.15 -11.77
C TYR A 121 1.56 6.20 -10.38
N VAL A 122 2.75 6.82 -10.29
CA VAL A 122 3.57 6.90 -9.08
C VAL A 122 4.08 8.32 -8.91
N LYS A 123 4.02 8.85 -7.69
CA LYS A 123 4.76 10.06 -7.28
C LYS A 123 5.82 9.70 -6.26
N ARG A 124 7.00 10.29 -6.39
CA ARG A 124 8.16 10.08 -5.51
C ARG A 124 8.51 11.33 -4.72
N ASP A 125 9.15 11.15 -3.57
CA ASP A 125 9.81 12.24 -2.84
C ASP A 125 11.20 12.57 -3.42
N SER A 126 11.91 13.49 -2.77
CA SER A 126 13.26 13.92 -3.17
C SER A 126 14.30 12.81 -3.11
N ASP A 127 14.06 11.77 -2.31
CA ASP A 127 14.99 10.67 -2.11
C ASP A 127 14.72 9.52 -3.11
N GLY A 128 13.70 9.67 -3.96
CA GLY A 128 13.29 8.69 -4.96
C GLY A 128 12.27 7.67 -4.45
N ASP A 129 11.80 7.81 -3.20
CA ASP A 129 10.90 6.86 -2.58
C ASP A 129 9.44 7.12 -2.96
N VAL A 130 8.68 6.03 -3.12
CA VAL A 130 7.28 6.11 -3.53
C VAL A 130 6.42 6.68 -2.40
N VAL A 131 5.76 7.81 -2.64
CA VAL A 131 4.87 8.46 -1.67
C VAL A 131 3.39 8.33 -2.01
N LYS A 132 3.05 8.30 -3.30
CA LYS A 132 1.67 8.16 -3.78
C LYS A 132 1.57 7.29 -5.01
N TYR A 133 0.41 6.67 -5.17
CA TYR A 133 -0.02 6.01 -6.39
C TYR A 133 -1.30 6.63 -6.93
N HIS A 134 -1.45 6.65 -8.24
CA HIS A 134 -2.75 6.85 -8.87
C HIS A 134 -3.46 5.51 -8.93
N VAL A 135 -4.74 5.52 -8.54
CA VAL A 135 -5.58 4.32 -8.50
C VAL A 135 -6.92 4.59 -9.17
N GLU A 136 -7.43 3.59 -9.86
CA GLU A 136 -8.80 3.52 -10.32
C GLU A 136 -9.58 2.53 -9.45
N PHE A 137 -10.55 3.04 -8.71
CA PHE A 137 -11.45 2.24 -7.89
C PHE A 137 -12.46 1.50 -8.75
N LEU A 138 -12.64 0.22 -8.44
CA LEU A 138 -13.63 -0.66 -9.06
C LEU A 138 -15.03 -0.40 -8.50
N GLY A 139 -16.06 -0.90 -9.19
CA GLY A 139 -17.46 -0.70 -8.82
C GLY A 139 -18.21 0.18 -9.81
N SER A 140 -19.44 0.57 -9.46
CA SER A 140 -20.32 1.27 -10.39
C SER A 140 -20.91 2.55 -9.77
N PRO A 141 -20.47 3.75 -10.17
CA PRO A 141 -19.40 4.02 -11.15
C PRO A 141 -17.97 3.72 -10.64
N HIS A 142 -17.04 3.55 -11.60
CA HIS A 142 -15.61 3.66 -11.35
C HIS A 142 -15.25 5.08 -10.92
N SER A 143 -14.18 5.24 -10.15
CA SER A 143 -13.64 6.54 -9.74
C SER A 143 -12.11 6.47 -9.64
N ARG A 144 -11.43 7.61 -9.48
CA ARG A 144 -9.96 7.64 -9.45
C ARG A 144 -9.41 8.60 -8.39
N LEU A 145 -8.22 8.33 -7.87
CA LEU A 145 -7.56 9.19 -6.88
C LEU A 145 -6.05 8.97 -6.81
N TRP A 146 -5.31 10.03 -6.48
CA TRP A 146 -3.96 9.92 -5.94
C TRP A 146 -3.98 9.61 -4.45
N THR A 147 -3.56 8.41 -4.05
CA THR A 147 -3.57 7.95 -2.65
C THR A 147 -2.16 7.69 -2.12
N SER A 148 -1.99 7.75 -0.79
CA SER A 148 -0.69 7.49 -0.16
C SER A 148 -0.29 6.02 -0.28
N ALA A 149 1.02 5.78 -0.47
CA ALA A 149 1.61 4.43 -0.39
C ALA A 149 1.25 3.68 0.90
N LYS A 150 1.09 4.41 2.02
CA LYS A 150 0.73 3.87 3.34
C LYS A 150 -0.71 3.38 3.43
N SER A 151 -1.57 3.81 2.49
CA SER A 151 -3.01 3.51 2.48
C SER A 151 -3.38 2.38 1.52
N LEU A 152 -2.40 1.54 1.15
CA LEU A 152 -2.53 0.51 0.14
C LEU A 152 -2.11 -0.84 0.70
N HIS A 153 -2.84 -1.88 0.31
CA HIS A 153 -2.44 -3.28 0.46
C HIS A 153 -2.67 -4.02 -0.84
N LEU A 154 -1.95 -5.12 -1.06
CA LEU A 154 -2.30 -6.06 -2.14
C LEU A 154 -3.70 -6.61 -1.90
N TYR A 155 -4.46 -6.84 -2.99
CA TYR A 155 -5.87 -7.20 -2.90
C TYR A 155 -6.17 -8.43 -2.04
N GLN A 156 -5.26 -9.41 -2.03
CA GLN A 156 -5.39 -10.65 -1.28
C GLN A 156 -5.26 -10.46 0.24
N THR A 157 -4.72 -9.33 0.70
CA THR A 157 -4.32 -9.14 2.10
C THR A 157 -5.48 -8.79 3.02
N MET A 158 -6.57 -8.22 2.52
CA MET A 158 -7.71 -7.77 3.34
C MET A 158 -9.03 -7.86 2.57
N ALA A 159 -9.74 -8.97 2.65
CA ALA A 159 -11.14 -9.02 2.25
C ALA A 159 -12.03 -8.64 3.45
N MET A 160 -12.76 -7.52 3.36
CA MET A 160 -13.71 -7.12 4.40
C MET A 160 -15.09 -7.76 4.17
N GLU A 161 -15.81 -8.03 5.27
CA GLU A 161 -17.20 -8.48 5.21
C GLU A 161 -18.16 -7.34 4.81
N PRO A 162 -18.90 -7.46 3.69
CA PRO A 162 -19.75 -6.38 3.14
C PRO A 162 -20.94 -5.97 4.01
N ASN A 163 -21.35 -6.82 4.95
CA ASN A 163 -22.61 -6.67 5.69
C ASN A 163 -22.63 -5.49 6.68
N SER A 164 -21.46 -4.94 7.00
CA SER A 164 -21.31 -3.76 7.88
C SER A 164 -21.60 -2.42 7.20
N LEU A 165 -21.73 -2.39 5.86
CA LEU A 165 -21.87 -1.16 5.08
C LEU A 165 -23.34 -0.72 4.95
N LYS A 166 -23.56 0.59 4.81
CA LYS A 166 -24.85 1.19 4.43
C LYS A 166 -25.35 0.58 3.11
N ALA A 167 -26.67 0.50 2.92
CA ALA A 167 -27.27 -0.25 1.82
C ALA A 167 -26.79 0.21 0.41
N SER A 168 -26.77 1.51 0.13
CA SER A 168 -26.30 2.07 -1.14
C SER A 168 -24.83 1.72 -1.41
N LEU A 169 -23.98 1.95 -0.42
CA LEU A 169 -22.56 1.64 -0.49
C LEU A 169 -22.29 0.13 -0.66
N ARG A 170 -23.09 -0.71 0.00
CA ARG A 170 -22.98 -2.16 -0.07
C ARG A 170 -23.17 -2.68 -1.49
N THR A 171 -24.06 -2.08 -2.27
CA THR A 171 -24.30 -2.46 -3.67
C THR A 171 -23.06 -2.20 -4.51
N SER A 172 -22.52 -0.98 -4.50
CA SER A 172 -21.31 -0.65 -5.25
C SER A 172 -20.11 -1.49 -4.78
N TYR A 173 -19.98 -1.73 -3.47
CA TYR A 173 -18.90 -2.55 -2.93
C TYR A 173 -18.96 -4.01 -3.39
N LYS A 174 -20.17 -4.60 -3.47
CA LYS A 174 -20.35 -5.96 -4.01
C LYS A 174 -19.94 -6.05 -5.47
N VAL A 175 -20.29 -5.04 -6.28
CA VAL A 175 -19.87 -4.95 -7.68
C VAL A 175 -18.34 -4.86 -7.77
N ALA A 176 -17.74 -3.96 -6.99
CA ALA A 176 -16.30 -3.78 -6.93
C ALA A 176 -15.54 -5.05 -6.54
N LEU A 177 -16.05 -5.82 -5.56
CA LEU A 177 -15.47 -7.11 -5.17
C LEU A 177 -15.63 -8.18 -6.25
N ALA A 178 -16.76 -8.23 -6.95
CA ALA A 178 -16.98 -9.16 -8.04
C ALA A 178 -16.03 -8.87 -9.22
N GLU A 179 -15.88 -7.59 -9.59
CA GLU A 179 -14.90 -7.14 -10.58
C GLU A 179 -13.48 -7.50 -10.17
N ALA A 180 -13.09 -7.19 -8.93
CA ALA A 180 -11.76 -7.52 -8.42
C ALA A 180 -11.45 -9.02 -8.48
N ALA A 181 -12.43 -9.88 -8.19
CA ALA A 181 -12.29 -11.33 -8.28
C ALA A 181 -12.10 -11.84 -9.73
N LEU A 182 -12.61 -11.11 -10.73
CA LEU A 182 -12.33 -11.37 -12.14
C LEU A 182 -10.94 -10.86 -12.52
N LEU A 183 -10.62 -9.61 -12.15
CA LEU A 183 -9.34 -8.96 -12.45
C LEU A 183 -8.13 -9.66 -11.80
N GLN A 184 -8.34 -10.34 -10.67
CA GLN A 184 -7.32 -11.16 -10.02
C GLN A 184 -6.82 -12.31 -10.90
N LYS A 185 -7.62 -12.79 -11.85
CA LYS A 185 -7.31 -13.95 -12.70
C LYS A 185 -6.58 -13.59 -14.00
N VAL A 186 -6.34 -12.31 -14.22
CA VAL A 186 -5.72 -11.78 -15.44
C VAL A 186 -4.46 -10.98 -15.11
N THR A 187 -3.63 -10.78 -16.13
CA THR A 187 -2.34 -10.07 -16.04
C THR A 187 -2.54 -8.59 -15.72
N CYS A 188 -1.47 -7.92 -15.29
CA CYS A 188 -1.53 -6.47 -15.05
C CYS A 188 -1.89 -5.68 -16.32
N GLU A 189 -1.41 -6.11 -17.48
CA GLU A 189 -1.68 -5.49 -18.78
C GLU A 189 -3.18 -5.60 -19.13
N GLU A 190 -3.75 -6.81 -19.06
CA GLU A 190 -5.18 -7.05 -19.30
C GLU A 190 -6.09 -6.30 -18.31
N ARG A 191 -5.62 -6.05 -17.08
CA ARG A 191 -6.36 -5.20 -16.11
C ARG A 191 -6.40 -3.74 -16.56
N LEU A 192 -5.30 -3.21 -17.08
CA LEU A 192 -5.21 -1.83 -17.55
C LEU A 192 -6.07 -1.59 -18.80
N GLU A 193 -6.20 -2.60 -19.67
CA GLU A 193 -7.12 -2.54 -20.81
C GLU A 193 -8.57 -2.32 -20.36
N GLN A 194 -8.95 -2.91 -19.22
CA GLN A 194 -10.28 -2.81 -18.63
C GLN A 194 -10.53 -1.52 -17.81
N CYS A 195 -9.49 -0.74 -17.50
CA CYS A 195 -9.65 0.57 -16.85
C CYS A 195 -10.49 1.54 -17.70
N VAL A 196 -11.43 2.23 -17.07
CA VAL A 196 -12.40 3.12 -17.74
C VAL A 196 -11.79 4.47 -18.07
N PHE A 197 -10.85 4.95 -17.27
CA PHE A 197 -10.22 6.25 -17.48
C PHE A 197 -8.99 6.11 -18.39
N LYS A 198 -9.10 6.59 -19.64
CA LYS A 198 -8.00 6.60 -20.62
C LYS A 198 -7.33 7.99 -20.71
N PRO A 199 -6.05 8.07 -21.12
CA PRO A 199 -5.36 9.32 -21.39
C PRO A 199 -6.22 10.29 -22.21
N GLN A 200 -6.25 11.56 -21.82
CA GLN A 200 -6.79 12.58 -22.72
C GLN A 200 -5.82 12.71 -23.89
N GLU A 201 -6.33 12.53 -25.12
CA GLU A 201 -5.57 12.91 -26.30
C GLU A 201 -5.27 14.41 -26.19
N CYS A 202 -3.98 14.75 -26.26
CA CYS A 202 -3.57 16.13 -26.29
C CYS A 202 -4.05 16.71 -27.63
N GLU A 203 -5.16 17.44 -27.62
CA GLU A 203 -5.57 18.27 -28.75
C GLU A 203 -4.52 19.37 -28.91
N SER A 204 -3.44 19.05 -29.62
CA SER A 204 -2.53 20.03 -30.16
C SER A 204 -3.21 20.69 -31.35
N GLU A 205 -4.12 21.64 -31.10
CA GLU A 205 -4.42 22.74 -32.01
C GLU A 205 -5.36 23.76 -31.35
N LEU A 206 -4.93 25.04 -31.40
CA LEU A 206 -5.62 26.29 -31.08
C LEU A 206 -5.47 26.86 -29.66
N GLU A 207 -4.30 27.49 -29.46
CA GLU A 207 -4.21 28.72 -28.68
C GLU A 207 -5.20 29.76 -29.26
N GLU A 208 -6.14 30.24 -28.45
CA GLU A 208 -6.31 31.68 -28.18
C GLU A 208 -7.33 31.94 -27.06
N SER A 209 -6.81 32.51 -25.97
CA SER A 209 -7.51 33.29 -24.94
C SER A 209 -8.46 32.57 -23.96
N GLY A 210 -8.06 32.51 -22.69
CA GLY A 210 -9.00 32.43 -21.57
C GLY A 210 -8.49 31.70 -20.32
N GLY A 211 -8.04 32.49 -19.33
CA GLY A 211 -7.93 32.21 -17.89
C GLY A 211 -7.95 30.75 -17.39
N TYR A 212 -6.80 30.29 -16.88
CA TYR A 212 -6.70 29.09 -16.04
C TYR A 212 -7.34 29.34 -14.66
N GLU A 213 -8.63 28.98 -14.50
CA GLU A 213 -9.24 28.84 -13.18
C GLU A 213 -8.91 27.46 -12.60
N ARG A 214 -8.30 27.48 -11.41
CA ARG A 214 -7.92 26.31 -10.62
C ARG A 214 -9.18 25.64 -10.05
N GLY A 215 -9.81 24.78 -10.84
CA GLY A 215 -11.03 24.04 -10.50
C GLY A 215 -10.77 22.73 -9.75
N ASN A 216 -10.77 22.81 -8.43
CA ASN A 216 -11.42 21.89 -7.48
C ASN A 216 -11.43 20.35 -7.75
N GLU A 217 -10.32 19.67 -7.44
CA GLU A 217 -10.22 18.19 -7.41
C GLU A 217 -10.93 17.53 -6.20
N HIS A 218 -11.73 18.28 -5.45
CA HIS A 218 -12.34 17.82 -4.19
C HIS A 218 -13.87 17.58 -4.27
N LEU A 219 -14.51 17.86 -5.42
CA LEU A 219 -15.99 17.86 -5.53
C LEU A 219 -16.62 16.62 -6.18
N PHE A 220 -15.85 15.69 -6.76
CA PHE A 220 -16.46 14.51 -7.39
C PHE A 220 -16.88 13.39 -6.43
N TRP A 221 -16.50 13.47 -5.15
CA TRP A 221 -16.81 12.45 -4.15
C TRP A 221 -18.14 12.66 -3.42
N SER A 222 -18.72 13.87 -3.47
CA SER A 222 -20.00 14.17 -2.81
C SER A 222 -21.22 13.85 -3.68
N GLU A 223 -21.09 13.87 -5.01
CA GLU A 223 -22.27 13.80 -5.90
C GLU A 223 -22.62 12.38 -6.38
N ALA A 224 -21.72 11.40 -6.20
CA ALA A 224 -21.96 10.06 -6.74
C ALA A 224 -22.87 9.17 -5.86
N TYR A 225 -23.01 9.45 -4.55
CA TYR A 225 -23.68 8.55 -3.61
C TYR A 225 -24.25 9.23 -2.34
N GLU A 226 -24.93 10.37 -2.49
CA GLU A 226 -25.93 10.80 -1.49
C GLU A 226 -27.26 10.07 -1.69
#